data_AF-A0A972R787-F1
#
_entry.id   AF-A0A972R787-F1
#
_cell.length_a   1.000
_cell.length_b   1.000
_cell.length_c   1.000
_cell.angle_alpha   90.00
_cell.angle_beta   90.00
_cell.angle_gamma   90.00
#
_symmetry.space_group_name_H-M   'P 1'
#
loop_
_entity.id
_entity.type
_entity.pdbx_description
1 polymer ?
#
loop_
_entity_poly.entity_id
_entity_poly.type
_entity_poly.pdbx_seq_one_letter_code
_entity_poly.pdbx_strand_id
1 'polypeptide(L)'
;MDNKNIQDQINDINRKLDIVLEEVLAQKETRQSLEDLTSDISIIGTDMFKSTVTELDNAGIEVDGEALKMLVFKFIRNIDTINEAFEMLESASDFIKDVTPILHQFGLDSIKTFNQLEQKGYIDFFQEGIRIIENIMDHFSVEDVKELADSAVTILETVKSLTQPEMLKAVNSGLIVYKSIDVKNVPEYSLFKAMLAMNSKEMKRGIGFMITFLKNISKETTLRAGKNL
;
A
#
# COMPACT_ATOMS: atom_id res chain seq x y z
N MET A 1 -22.53 38.05 -26.49
CA MET A 1 -22.28 36.80 -27.24
C MET A 1 -23.03 35.62 -26.59
N ASP A 2 -23.94 35.89 -25.65
CA ASP A 2 -24.44 34.88 -24.69
C ASP A 2 -25.75 34.23 -25.11
N ASN A 3 -26.60 34.93 -25.87
CA ASN A 3 -27.87 34.35 -26.35
C ASN A 3 -27.69 33.18 -27.33
N LYS A 4 -26.60 33.16 -28.10
CA LYS A 4 -26.37 32.09 -29.08
C LYS A 4 -25.96 30.77 -28.39
N ASN A 5 -25.12 30.88 -27.34
CA ASN A 5 -24.68 29.74 -26.54
C ASN A 5 -25.84 29.12 -25.73
N ILE A 6 -26.73 29.96 -25.18
CA ILE A 6 -27.95 29.50 -24.50
C ILE A 6 -28.89 28.78 -25.48
N GLN A 7 -29.04 29.30 -26.70
CA GLN A 7 -29.88 28.66 -27.72
C GLN A 7 -29.31 27.30 -28.17
N ASP A 8 -27.99 27.20 -28.30
CA ASP A 8 -27.31 25.95 -28.66
C ASP A 8 -27.45 24.89 -27.54
N GLN A 9 -27.38 25.30 -26.26
CA GLN A 9 -27.64 24.41 -25.12
C GLN A 9 -29.09 23.93 -25.07
N ILE A 10 -30.07 24.80 -25.35
CA ILE A 10 -31.49 24.42 -25.42
C ILE A 10 -31.72 23.41 -26.55
N ASN A 11 -31.09 23.60 -27.70
CA ASN A 11 -31.20 22.67 -28.82
C ASN A 11 -30.58 21.30 -28.50
N ASP A 12 -29.45 21.26 -27.79
CA ASP A 12 -28.84 20.01 -27.36
C ASP A 12 -29.68 19.28 -26.31
N ILE A 13 -30.31 20.03 -25.39
CA ILE A 13 -31.25 19.48 -24.40
C ILE A 13 -32.49 18.91 -25.09
N ASN A 14 -33.08 19.63 -26.06
CA ASN A 14 -34.24 19.12 -26.81
C ASN A 14 -33.91 17.81 -27.53
N ARG A 15 -32.74 17.73 -28.18
CA ARG A 15 -32.31 16.49 -28.84
C ARG A 15 -32.11 15.33 -27.85
N LYS A 16 -31.56 15.60 -26.66
CA LYS A 16 -31.43 14.60 -25.59
C LYS A 16 -32.80 14.17 -25.06
N LEU A 17 -33.72 15.11 -24.91
CA LEU A 17 -35.10 14.82 -24.51
C LEU A 17 -35.83 13.99 -25.56
N ASP A 18 -35.61 14.24 -26.84
CA ASP A 18 -36.20 13.44 -27.94
C ASP A 18 -35.71 11.98 -27.90
N ILE A 19 -34.40 11.76 -27.69
CA ILE A 19 -33.84 10.40 -27.54
C ILE A 19 -34.41 9.69 -26.30
N VAL A 20 -34.54 10.39 -25.18
CA VAL A 20 -35.14 9.81 -23.96
C VAL A 20 -36.64 9.55 -24.15
N LEU A 21 -37.35 10.42 -24.87
CA LEU A 21 -38.76 10.23 -25.21
C LEU A 21 -38.96 9.02 -26.11
N GLU A 22 -38.08 8.81 -27.08
CA GLU A 22 -38.09 7.64 -27.95
C GLU A 22 -37.88 6.34 -27.16
N GLU A 23 -36.91 6.32 -26.24
CA GLU A 23 -36.66 5.18 -25.37
C GLU A 23 -37.83 4.91 -24.42
N VAL A 24 -38.42 5.95 -23.84
CA VAL A 24 -39.61 5.85 -22.97
C VAL A 24 -40.82 5.35 -23.74
N LEU A 25 -40.98 5.72 -25.00
CA LEU A 25 -42.05 5.21 -25.86
C LEU A 25 -41.84 3.73 -26.21
N ALA A 26 -40.62 3.31 -26.54
CA ALA A 26 -40.28 1.90 -26.76
C ALA A 26 -40.51 1.04 -25.50
N GLN A 27 -40.16 1.58 -24.33
CA GLN A 27 -40.39 0.92 -23.05
C GLN A 27 -41.89 0.79 -22.72
N LYS A 28 -42.69 1.77 -23.13
CA LYS A 28 -44.15 1.74 -22.97
C LYS A 28 -44.81 0.69 -23.87
N GLU A 29 -44.39 0.55 -25.13
CA GLU A 29 -44.89 -0.51 -26.02
C GLU A 29 -44.58 -1.91 -25.48
N THR A 30 -43.38 -2.10 -24.93
CA THR A 30 -43.00 -3.38 -24.31
C THR A 30 -43.91 -3.73 -23.13
N ARG A 31 -44.19 -2.77 -22.24
CA ARG A 31 -45.15 -2.95 -21.13
C ARG A 31 -46.56 -3.30 -21.62
N GLN A 32 -47.00 -2.65 -22.69
CA GLN A 32 -48.34 -2.88 -23.25
C GLN A 32 -48.46 -4.27 -23.90
N SER A 33 -47.41 -4.74 -24.57
CA SER A 33 -47.35 -6.10 -25.11
C SER A 33 -47.35 -7.20 -24.03
N LEU A 34 -46.81 -6.90 -22.84
CA LEU A 34 -46.84 -7.80 -21.67
C LEU A 34 -48.24 -7.86 -21.03
N GLU A 35 -48.97 -6.74 -21.02
CA GLU A 35 -50.38 -6.71 -20.60
C GLU A 35 -51.28 -7.54 -21.52
N ASP A 36 -51.07 -7.44 -22.84
CA ASP A 36 -51.81 -8.23 -23.84
C ASP A 36 -51.46 -9.74 -23.73
N LEU A 37 -50.18 -10.08 -23.58
CA LEU A 37 -49.72 -11.46 -23.36
C LEU A 37 -50.32 -12.06 -22.07
N THR A 38 -50.43 -11.25 -21.01
CA THR A 38 -51.08 -11.64 -19.75
C THR A 38 -52.56 -11.97 -19.96
N SER A 39 -53.26 -11.18 -20.77
CA SER A 39 -54.66 -11.42 -21.13
C SER A 39 -54.82 -12.70 -21.96
N ASP A 40 -53.95 -12.93 -22.93
CA ASP A 40 -54.02 -14.10 -23.81
C ASP A 40 -53.63 -15.41 -23.10
N ILE A 41 -52.65 -15.36 -22.19
CA ILE A 41 -52.27 -16.50 -21.34
C ILE A 41 -53.42 -16.86 -20.38
N SER A 42 -54.18 -15.89 -19.88
CA SER A 42 -55.34 -16.17 -19.01
C SER A 42 -56.40 -17.03 -19.72
N ILE A 43 -56.59 -16.82 -21.03
CA ILE A 43 -57.59 -17.54 -21.85
C ILE A 43 -57.13 -18.97 -22.14
N ILE A 44 -55.91 -19.15 -22.68
CA ILE A 44 -55.40 -20.48 -23.08
C ILE A 44 -54.91 -21.28 -21.87
N GLY A 45 -54.37 -20.61 -20.86
CA GLY A 45 -53.81 -21.22 -19.66
C GLY A 45 -54.86 -22.01 -18.88
N THR A 46 -56.12 -21.57 -18.87
CA THR A 46 -57.21 -22.25 -18.14
C THR A 46 -57.47 -23.67 -18.65
N ASP A 47 -57.34 -23.91 -19.96
CA ASP A 47 -57.59 -25.22 -20.57
C ASP A 47 -56.40 -26.17 -20.42
N MET A 48 -55.17 -25.66 -20.56
CA MET A 48 -53.97 -26.42 -20.20
C MET A 48 -53.96 -26.78 -18.72
N PHE A 49 -54.38 -25.87 -17.83
CA PHE A 49 -54.43 -26.10 -16.39
C PHE A 49 -55.30 -27.28 -16.01
N LYS A 50 -56.51 -27.34 -16.58
CA LYS A 50 -57.44 -28.46 -16.35
C LYS A 50 -56.85 -29.78 -16.83
N SER A 51 -56.14 -29.77 -17.96
CA SER A 51 -55.47 -30.97 -18.49
C SER A 51 -54.35 -31.44 -17.56
N THR A 52 -53.48 -30.54 -17.09
CA THR A 52 -52.34 -30.88 -16.21
C THR A 52 -52.81 -31.34 -14.84
N VAL A 53 -53.84 -30.72 -14.26
CA VAL A 53 -54.45 -31.18 -13.00
C VAL A 53 -55.00 -32.60 -13.17
N THR A 54 -55.66 -32.88 -14.29
CA THR A 54 -56.21 -34.23 -14.58
C THR A 54 -55.10 -35.27 -14.76
N GLU A 55 -53.98 -34.93 -15.40
CA GLU A 55 -52.82 -35.83 -15.54
C GLU A 55 -52.08 -36.06 -14.21
N LEU A 56 -51.94 -35.03 -13.37
CA LEU A 56 -51.27 -35.12 -12.07
C LEU A 56 -52.08 -35.92 -11.05
N ASP A 57 -53.41 -35.78 -11.07
CA ASP A 57 -54.33 -36.58 -10.25
C ASP A 57 -54.27 -38.07 -10.66
N ASN A 58 -54.18 -38.35 -11.98
CA ASN A 58 -53.92 -39.68 -12.52
C ASN A 58 -52.53 -40.24 -12.15
N ALA A 59 -51.55 -39.39 -11.88
CA ALA A 59 -50.21 -39.78 -11.42
C ALA A 59 -50.13 -40.00 -9.90
N GLY A 60 -51.23 -39.80 -9.16
CA GLY A 60 -51.31 -40.01 -7.71
C GLY A 60 -50.67 -38.89 -6.88
N ILE A 61 -50.46 -37.72 -7.46
CA ILE A 61 -49.98 -36.53 -6.75
C ILE A 61 -51.21 -35.69 -6.39
N GLU A 62 -51.56 -35.60 -5.10
CA GLU A 62 -52.58 -34.65 -4.63
C GLU A 62 -52.04 -33.24 -4.84
N VAL A 63 -52.46 -32.60 -5.94
CA VAL A 63 -52.14 -31.20 -6.20
C VAL A 63 -53.41 -30.39 -5.99
N ASP A 64 -53.37 -29.49 -5.02
CA ASP A 64 -54.43 -28.50 -4.82
C ASP A 64 -54.48 -27.58 -6.06
N GLY A 65 -55.45 -27.85 -6.93
CA GLY A 65 -55.65 -27.10 -8.17
C GLY A 65 -55.89 -25.60 -7.94
N GLU A 66 -56.39 -25.20 -6.76
CA GLU A 66 -56.59 -23.81 -6.40
C GLU A 66 -55.27 -23.14 -6.00
N ALA A 67 -54.41 -23.83 -5.24
CA ALA A 67 -53.04 -23.40 -4.95
C ALA A 67 -52.19 -23.27 -6.22
N LEU A 68 -52.31 -24.23 -7.13
CA LEU A 68 -51.63 -24.24 -8.42
C LEU A 68 -52.09 -23.06 -9.28
N LYS A 69 -53.40 -22.79 -9.34
CA LYS A 69 -53.98 -21.65 -10.09
C LYS A 69 -53.52 -20.32 -9.53
N MET A 70 -53.48 -20.19 -8.20
CA MET A 70 -52.92 -19.02 -7.53
C MET A 70 -51.43 -18.83 -7.84
N LEU A 71 -50.66 -19.92 -7.97
CA LEU A 71 -49.26 -19.88 -8.37
C LEU A 71 -49.08 -19.33 -9.79
N VAL A 72 -49.90 -19.77 -10.74
CA VAL A 72 -49.89 -19.24 -12.12
C VAL A 72 -50.25 -17.76 -12.15
N PHE A 73 -51.30 -17.35 -11.43
CA PHE A 73 -51.63 -15.92 -11.34
C PHE A 73 -50.52 -15.09 -10.67
N LYS A 74 -49.87 -15.62 -9.62
CA LYS A 74 -48.71 -14.97 -9.02
C LYS A 74 -47.54 -14.89 -10.00
N PHE A 75 -47.30 -15.92 -10.80
CA PHE A 75 -46.23 -15.91 -11.79
C PHE A 75 -46.48 -14.85 -12.88
N ILE A 76 -47.68 -14.84 -13.47
CA ILE A 76 -48.08 -13.86 -14.49
C ILE A 76 -48.05 -12.43 -13.92
N ARG A 77 -48.58 -12.24 -12.71
CA ARG A 77 -48.59 -10.90 -12.08
C ARG A 77 -47.21 -10.38 -11.70
N ASN A 78 -46.23 -11.26 -11.51
CA ASN A 78 -44.85 -10.89 -11.17
C ASN A 78 -43.88 -11.10 -12.35
N ILE A 79 -44.39 -11.25 -13.57
CA ILE A 79 -43.56 -11.47 -14.76
C ILE A 79 -42.57 -10.31 -14.97
N ASP A 80 -42.99 -9.08 -14.65
CA ASP A 80 -42.12 -7.89 -14.71
C ASP A 80 -40.96 -7.98 -13.73
N THR A 81 -41.24 -8.37 -12.47
CA THR A 81 -40.20 -8.57 -11.44
C THR A 81 -39.24 -9.70 -11.81
N ILE A 82 -39.74 -10.74 -12.47
CA ILE A 82 -38.91 -11.84 -12.97
C ILE A 82 -38.03 -11.37 -14.12
N ASN A 83 -38.56 -10.56 -15.04
CA ASN A 83 -37.79 -9.95 -16.13
C ASN A 83 -36.69 -9.04 -15.61
N GLU A 84 -36.99 -8.16 -14.64
CA GLU A 84 -35.99 -7.31 -13.98
C GLU A 84 -34.87 -8.15 -13.33
N ALA A 85 -35.21 -9.29 -12.72
CA ALA A 85 -34.21 -10.20 -12.18
C ALA A 85 -33.33 -10.84 -13.26
N PHE A 86 -33.90 -11.18 -14.43
CA PHE A 86 -33.13 -11.69 -15.56
C PHE A 86 -32.20 -10.62 -16.15
N GLU A 87 -32.65 -9.37 -16.29
CA GLU A 87 -31.82 -8.25 -16.73
C GLU A 87 -30.66 -7.99 -15.76
N MET A 88 -30.91 -8.12 -14.45
CA MET A 88 -29.86 -8.01 -13.43
C MET A 88 -28.84 -9.16 -13.54
N LEU A 89 -29.29 -10.40 -13.81
CA LEU A 89 -28.40 -11.54 -14.03
C LEU A 89 -27.57 -11.39 -15.31
N GLU A 90 -28.17 -10.87 -16.37
CA GLU A 90 -27.48 -10.55 -17.62
C GLU A 90 -26.40 -9.49 -17.38
N SER A 91 -26.75 -8.40 -16.70
CA SER A 91 -25.82 -7.34 -16.31
C SER A 91 -24.67 -7.86 -15.44
N ALA A 92 -24.94 -8.74 -14.48
CA ALA A 92 -23.91 -9.36 -13.65
C ALA A 92 -23.01 -10.29 -14.45
N SER A 93 -23.57 -11.08 -15.36
CA SER A 93 -22.83 -11.93 -16.30
C SER A 93 -21.92 -11.09 -17.18
N ASP A 94 -22.43 -9.99 -17.72
CA ASP A 94 -21.67 -9.11 -18.62
C ASP A 94 -20.56 -8.37 -17.88
N PHE A 95 -20.83 -7.89 -16.67
CA PHE A 95 -19.78 -7.37 -15.80
C PHE A 95 -18.67 -8.41 -15.53
N ILE A 96 -19.03 -9.66 -15.26
CA ILE A 96 -18.04 -10.73 -15.06
C ILE A 96 -17.23 -10.97 -16.32
N LYS A 97 -17.87 -11.00 -17.50
CA LYS A 97 -17.19 -11.14 -18.80
C LYS A 97 -16.23 -9.98 -19.05
N ASP A 98 -16.60 -8.76 -18.67
CA ASP A 98 -15.78 -7.55 -18.88
C ASP A 98 -14.59 -7.49 -17.90
N VAL A 99 -14.80 -7.89 -16.64
CA VAL A 99 -13.76 -7.84 -15.60
C VAL A 99 -12.78 -9.01 -15.69
N THR A 100 -13.21 -10.17 -16.17
CA THR A 100 -12.35 -11.37 -16.24
C THR A 100 -11.05 -11.14 -17.03
N PRO A 101 -11.06 -10.53 -18.24
CA PRO A 101 -9.84 -10.20 -18.97
C PRO A 101 -8.91 -9.25 -18.20
N ILE A 102 -9.47 -8.25 -17.52
CA ILE A 102 -8.71 -7.29 -16.72
C ILE A 102 -8.01 -8.00 -15.56
N LEU A 103 -8.73 -8.88 -14.85
CA LEU A 103 -8.18 -9.66 -13.74
C LEU A 103 -7.08 -10.62 -14.22
N HIS A 104 -7.26 -11.27 -15.38
CA HIS A 104 -6.23 -12.13 -15.95
C HIS A 104 -4.96 -11.35 -16.29
N GLN A 105 -5.08 -10.21 -16.98
CA GLN A 105 -3.92 -9.41 -17.35
C GLN A 105 -3.22 -8.82 -16.12
N PHE A 106 -3.99 -8.22 -15.21
CA PHE A 106 -3.47 -7.68 -13.95
C PHE A 106 -2.80 -8.78 -13.11
N GLY A 107 -3.40 -9.97 -13.05
CA GLY A 107 -2.83 -11.13 -12.35
C GLY A 107 -1.50 -11.57 -12.94
N LEU A 108 -1.41 -11.69 -14.28
CA LEU A 108 -0.17 -12.05 -14.96
C LEU A 108 0.93 -10.99 -14.76
N ASP A 109 0.59 -9.71 -14.88
CA ASP A 109 1.53 -8.60 -14.67
C ASP A 109 1.99 -8.53 -13.21
N SER A 110 1.10 -8.83 -12.26
CA SER A 110 1.42 -8.90 -10.84
C SER A 110 2.38 -10.06 -10.55
N ILE A 111 2.09 -11.28 -11.05
CA ILE A 111 2.98 -12.44 -10.90
C ILE A 111 4.36 -12.14 -11.48
N LYS A 112 4.41 -11.53 -12.67
CA LYS A 112 5.67 -11.16 -13.32
C LYS A 112 6.43 -10.12 -12.50
N THR A 113 5.74 -9.11 -11.97
CA THR A 113 6.32 -8.08 -11.11
C THR A 113 6.86 -8.68 -9.82
N PHE A 114 6.09 -9.55 -9.16
CA PHE A 114 6.52 -10.25 -7.95
C PHE A 114 7.74 -11.13 -8.20
N ASN A 115 7.74 -11.91 -9.27
CA ASN A 115 8.90 -12.73 -9.64
C ASN A 115 10.14 -11.86 -9.95
N GLN A 116 9.96 -10.70 -10.57
CA GLN A 116 11.06 -9.75 -10.77
C GLN A 116 11.58 -9.14 -9.46
N LEU A 117 10.69 -8.85 -8.51
CA LEU A 117 11.07 -8.35 -7.18
C LEU A 117 11.85 -9.42 -6.41
N GLU A 118 11.39 -10.67 -6.46
CA GLU A 118 12.03 -11.82 -5.85
C GLU A 118 13.41 -12.09 -6.49
N GLN A 119 13.52 -12.18 -7.82
CA GLN A 119 14.80 -12.41 -8.51
C GLN A 119 15.84 -11.31 -8.26
N LYS A 120 15.39 -10.06 -8.10
CA LYS A 120 16.28 -8.94 -7.77
C LYS A 120 16.60 -8.88 -6.27
N GLY A 121 16.07 -9.79 -5.46
CA GLY A 121 16.33 -9.88 -4.02
C GLY A 121 15.65 -8.80 -3.19
N TYR A 122 14.65 -8.08 -3.72
CA TYR A 122 13.94 -7.05 -2.95
C TYR A 122 13.15 -7.65 -1.78
N ILE A 123 12.58 -8.84 -1.98
CA ILE A 123 11.85 -9.56 -0.93
C ILE A 123 12.82 -9.95 0.20
N ASP A 124 13.95 -10.57 -0.14
CA ASP A 124 14.98 -10.95 0.83
C ASP A 124 15.55 -9.74 1.57
N PHE A 125 15.84 -8.65 0.84
CA PHE A 125 16.29 -7.39 1.44
C PHE A 125 15.26 -6.81 2.41
N PHE A 126 13.97 -6.84 2.05
CA PHE A 126 12.91 -6.37 2.91
C PHE A 126 12.76 -7.24 4.17
N GLN A 127 12.84 -8.56 4.02
CA GLN A 127 12.80 -9.50 5.15
C GLN A 127 13.98 -9.27 6.11
N GLU A 128 15.20 -9.12 5.60
CA GLU A 128 16.36 -8.79 6.43
C GLU A 128 16.23 -7.40 7.06
N GLY A 129 15.63 -6.44 6.36
CA GLY A 129 15.29 -5.13 6.91
C GLY A 129 14.36 -5.22 8.11
N ILE A 130 13.29 -6.03 8.02
CA ILE A 130 12.40 -6.30 9.15
C ILE A 130 13.17 -6.94 10.29
N ARG A 131 14.02 -7.93 10.01
CA ARG A 131 14.81 -8.61 11.04
C ARG A 131 15.77 -7.68 11.78
N ILE A 132 16.36 -6.70 11.09
CA ILE A 132 17.16 -5.64 11.71
C ILE A 132 16.29 -4.81 12.66
N ILE A 133 15.10 -4.41 12.22
CA ILE A 133 14.15 -3.65 13.04
C ILE A 133 13.72 -4.47 14.28
N GLU A 134 13.41 -5.75 14.12
CA GLU A 134 13.08 -6.66 15.22
C GLU A 134 14.23 -6.76 16.24
N ASN A 135 15.46 -6.99 15.77
CA ASN A 135 16.63 -7.04 16.66
C ASN A 135 16.84 -5.72 17.42
N ILE A 136 16.55 -4.57 16.79
CA ILE A 136 16.59 -3.26 17.44
C ILE A 136 15.49 -3.19 18.50
N MET A 137 14.24 -3.56 18.17
CA MET A 137 13.12 -3.53 19.12
C MET A 137 13.30 -4.49 20.31
N ASP A 138 14.02 -5.60 20.13
CA ASP A 138 14.32 -6.54 21.22
C ASP A 138 15.31 -5.95 22.26
N HIS A 139 16.18 -5.04 21.84
CA HIS A 139 17.25 -4.48 22.69
C HIS A 139 17.01 -3.02 23.09
N PHE A 140 16.15 -2.32 22.35
CA PHE A 140 15.86 -0.90 22.52
C PHE A 140 14.35 -0.70 22.63
N SER A 141 13.93 0.01 23.67
CA SER A 141 12.54 0.42 23.82
C SER A 141 12.16 1.49 22.80
N VAL A 142 10.85 1.72 22.63
CA VAL A 142 10.33 2.79 21.76
C VAL A 142 10.85 4.17 22.18
N GLU A 143 11.05 4.38 23.48
CA GLU A 143 11.62 5.62 24.01
C GLU A 143 13.11 5.76 23.65
N ASP A 144 13.88 4.67 23.70
CA ASP A 144 15.28 4.67 23.27
C ASP A 144 15.40 5.01 21.77
N VAL A 145 14.49 4.50 20.94
CA VAL A 145 14.46 4.81 19.50
C VAL A 145 14.10 6.28 19.25
N LYS A 146 13.21 6.88 20.06
CA LYS A 146 12.92 8.31 20.00
C LYS A 146 14.12 9.17 20.38
N GLU A 147 14.78 8.86 21.50
CA GLU A 147 15.97 9.60 21.93
C GLU A 147 17.10 9.50 20.88
N LEU A 148 17.24 8.33 20.25
CA LEU A 148 18.13 8.13 19.12
C LEU A 148 17.72 8.95 17.90
N ALA A 149 16.42 9.03 17.56
CA ALA A 149 15.92 9.83 16.44
C ALA A 149 16.19 11.33 16.67
N ASP A 150 15.97 11.83 17.89
CA ASP A 150 16.24 13.21 18.28
C ASP A 150 17.74 13.52 18.23
N SER A 151 18.59 12.54 18.55
CA SER A 151 20.05 12.65 18.50
C SER A 151 20.66 12.24 17.15
N ALA A 152 19.85 11.76 16.20
CA ALA A 152 20.33 11.11 14.98
C ALA A 152 21.17 12.07 14.13
N VAL A 153 20.76 13.33 14.02
CA VAL A 153 21.50 14.35 13.29
C VAL A 153 22.89 14.56 13.91
N THR A 154 22.98 14.69 15.22
CA THR A 154 24.26 14.86 15.94
C THR A 154 25.16 13.64 15.79
N ILE A 155 24.60 12.43 15.86
CA ILE A 155 25.35 11.17 15.64
C ILE A 155 25.88 11.13 14.21
N LEU A 156 25.04 11.41 13.21
CA LEU A 156 25.44 11.41 11.80
C LEU A 156 26.49 12.48 11.49
N GLU A 157 26.37 13.68 12.07
CA GLU A 157 27.39 14.73 11.96
C GLU A 157 28.71 14.32 12.61
N THR A 158 28.66 13.62 13.74
CA THR A 158 29.84 13.10 14.42
C THR A 158 30.51 12.01 13.58
N VAL A 159 29.74 11.05 13.06
CA VAL A 159 30.25 10.00 12.15
C VAL A 159 30.84 10.64 10.89
N LYS A 160 30.16 11.62 10.30
CA LYS A 160 30.67 12.39 9.15
C LYS A 160 31.99 13.10 9.49
N SER A 161 32.10 13.65 10.69
CA SER A 161 33.33 14.34 11.14
C SER A 161 34.48 13.37 11.38
N LEU A 162 34.21 12.19 11.95
CA LEU A 162 35.20 11.12 12.15
C LEU A 162 35.66 10.47 10.85
N THR A 163 34.79 10.43 9.84
CA THR A 163 35.10 9.90 8.49
C THR A 163 35.77 10.91 7.56
N GLN A 164 36.06 12.12 8.05
CA GLN A 164 36.87 13.08 7.29
C GLN A 164 38.28 12.52 7.02
N PRO A 165 38.89 12.81 5.85
CA PRO A 165 40.19 12.26 5.47
C PRO A 165 41.29 12.46 6.51
N GLU A 166 41.32 13.62 7.18
CA GLU A 166 42.28 13.97 8.22
C GLU A 166 42.14 13.07 9.45
N MET A 167 40.90 12.84 9.90
CA MET A 167 40.59 11.99 11.06
C MET A 167 40.86 10.52 10.76
N LEU A 168 40.46 10.02 9.58
CA LEU A 168 40.77 8.67 9.15
C LEU A 168 42.27 8.41 9.06
N LYS A 169 43.05 9.38 8.57
CA LYS A 169 44.52 9.31 8.56
C LYS A 169 45.10 9.25 9.98
N ALA A 170 44.57 10.04 10.91
CA ALA A 170 45.01 10.01 12.31
C ALA A 170 44.73 8.65 12.97
N VAL A 171 43.52 8.10 12.78
CA VAL A 171 43.13 6.77 13.28
C VAL A 171 44.03 5.69 12.69
N ASN A 172 44.23 5.68 11.36
CA ASN A 172 45.10 4.71 10.70
C ASN A 172 46.55 4.80 11.19
N SER A 173 47.07 6.02 11.38
CA SER A 173 48.41 6.23 11.92
C SER A 173 48.53 5.68 13.35
N GLY A 174 47.52 5.91 14.20
CA GLY A 174 47.46 5.34 15.54
C GLY A 174 47.42 3.82 15.54
N LEU A 175 46.65 3.20 14.65
CA LEU A 175 46.59 1.74 14.50
C LEU A 175 47.93 1.14 14.07
N ILE A 176 48.66 1.79 13.16
CA ILE A 176 50.01 1.36 12.75
C ILE A 176 50.96 1.42 13.94
N VAL A 177 50.96 2.53 14.69
CA VAL A 177 51.79 2.70 15.89
C VAL A 177 51.47 1.62 16.93
N TYR A 178 50.18 1.39 17.22
CA TYR A 178 49.76 0.37 18.17
C TYR A 178 50.23 -1.03 17.77
N LYS A 179 50.10 -1.42 16.50
CA LYS A 179 50.60 -2.71 15.97
C LYS A 179 52.13 -2.82 16.02
N SER A 180 52.84 -1.69 15.94
CA SER A 180 54.31 -1.66 15.93
C SER A 180 54.93 -1.70 17.34
N ILE A 181 54.14 -1.45 18.39
CA ILE A 181 54.60 -1.55 19.78
C ILE A 181 54.45 -3.01 20.23
N ASP A 182 55.53 -3.61 20.70
CA ASP A 182 55.44 -4.89 21.42
C ASP A 182 54.87 -4.65 22.81
N VAL A 183 53.53 -4.65 22.89
CA VAL A 183 52.78 -4.38 24.14
C VAL A 183 53.11 -5.39 25.25
N LYS A 184 53.68 -6.55 24.91
CA LYS A 184 54.07 -7.58 25.88
C LYS A 184 55.44 -7.32 26.50
N ASN A 185 56.31 -6.57 25.83
CA ASN A 185 57.69 -6.31 26.24
C ASN A 185 57.98 -4.81 26.29
N VAL A 186 57.19 -4.07 27.06
CA VAL A 186 57.43 -2.64 27.29
C VAL A 186 58.64 -2.47 28.23
N PRO A 187 59.69 -1.73 27.84
CA PRO A 187 60.87 -1.56 28.67
C PRO A 187 60.57 -0.77 29.95
N GLU A 188 61.09 -1.24 31.08
CA GLU A 188 60.97 -0.56 32.36
C GLU A 188 61.87 0.69 32.44
N TYR A 189 61.31 1.82 32.88
CA TYR A 189 62.03 3.08 33.08
C TYR A 189 62.24 3.35 34.57
N SER A 190 63.49 3.59 34.98
CA SER A 190 63.78 4.18 36.30
C SER A 190 63.51 5.69 36.29
N LEU A 191 63.28 6.30 37.47
CA LEU A 191 63.02 7.75 37.60
C LEU A 191 64.07 8.62 36.90
N PHE A 192 65.35 8.23 36.98
CA PHE A 192 66.44 8.93 36.29
C PHE A 192 66.39 8.75 34.77
N LYS A 193 66.15 7.52 34.28
CA LYS A 193 66.00 7.25 32.85
C LYS A 193 64.80 7.97 32.26
N ALA A 194 63.70 8.07 33.00
CA ALA A 194 62.51 8.83 32.60
C ALA A 194 62.84 10.33 32.46
N MET A 195 63.56 10.91 33.43
CA MET A 195 64.00 12.32 33.35
C MET A 195 64.90 12.58 32.13
N LEU A 196 65.85 11.70 31.85
CA LEU A 196 66.69 11.80 30.66
C LEU A 196 65.88 11.65 29.37
N ALA A 197 64.94 10.71 29.33
CA ALA A 197 64.06 10.48 28.18
C ALA A 197 63.17 11.70 27.88
N MET A 198 62.76 12.47 28.91
CA MET A 198 62.03 13.72 28.75
C MET A 198 62.79 14.81 28.00
N ASN A 199 64.13 14.74 28.00
CA ASN A 199 64.96 15.71 27.30
C ASN A 199 65.09 15.43 25.80
N SER A 200 64.63 14.27 25.32
CA SER A 200 64.66 13.90 23.89
C SER A 200 63.81 14.85 23.03
N LYS A 201 64.17 14.96 21.74
CA LYS A 201 63.48 15.86 20.80
C LYS A 201 62.04 15.41 20.58
N GLU A 202 61.81 14.10 20.57
CA GLU A 202 60.53 13.44 20.39
C GLU A 202 59.61 13.74 21.58
N MET A 203 60.10 13.54 22.81
CA MET A 203 59.30 13.79 24.02
C MET A 203 58.97 15.27 24.21
N LYS A 204 59.92 16.17 23.94
CA LYS A 204 59.66 17.63 23.95
C LYS A 204 58.57 18.03 22.96
N ARG A 205 58.59 17.47 21.75
CA ARG A 205 57.53 17.71 20.74
C ARG A 205 56.19 17.14 21.19
N GLY A 206 56.18 15.94 21.78
CA GLY A 206 54.96 15.34 22.33
C GLY A 206 54.34 16.16 23.45
N ILE A 207 55.15 16.60 24.42
CA ILE A 207 54.72 17.50 25.51
C ILE A 207 54.19 18.82 24.94
N GLY A 208 54.90 19.43 23.98
CA GLY A 208 54.45 20.66 23.33
C GLY A 208 53.11 20.51 22.60
N PHE A 209 52.90 19.39 21.90
CA PHE A 209 51.62 19.04 21.29
C PHE A 209 50.52 18.95 22.34
N MET A 210 50.73 18.18 23.42
CA MET A 210 49.75 18.01 24.50
C MET A 210 49.38 19.34 25.14
N ILE A 211 50.36 20.19 25.46
CA ILE A 211 50.11 21.52 26.01
C ILE A 211 49.26 22.37 25.05
N THR A 212 49.60 22.36 23.76
CA THR A 212 48.87 23.14 22.73
C THR A 212 47.44 22.63 22.55
N PHE A 213 47.27 21.30 22.52
CA PHE A 213 45.97 20.65 22.41
C PHE A 213 45.07 20.99 23.60
N LEU A 214 45.57 20.87 24.83
CA LEU A 214 44.82 21.20 26.05
C LEU A 214 44.44 22.69 26.11
N LYS A 215 45.34 23.60 25.69
CA LYS A 215 45.02 25.03 25.58
C LYS A 215 43.88 25.30 24.60
N ASN A 216 43.88 24.63 23.45
CA ASN A 216 42.85 24.80 22.43
C ASN A 216 41.49 24.25 22.89
N ILE A 217 41.47 23.09 23.57
CA ILE A 217 40.24 22.56 24.18
C ILE A 217 39.67 23.56 25.19
N SER A 218 40.49 24.03 26.14
CA SER A 218 40.04 24.99 27.16
C SER A 218 39.49 26.27 26.54
N LYS A 219 40.12 26.78 25.47
CA LYS A 219 39.64 27.95 24.74
C LYS A 219 38.28 27.72 24.08
N GLU A 220 38.10 26.59 23.39
CA GLU A 220 36.83 26.23 22.75
C GLU A 220 35.70 26.03 23.77
N THR A 221 35.97 25.35 24.90
CA THR A 221 35.00 25.16 25.99
C THR A 221 34.60 26.50 26.62
N THR A 222 35.55 27.41 26.82
CA THR A 222 35.28 28.75 27.39
C THR A 222 34.48 29.63 26.42
N LEU A 223 34.78 29.56 25.12
CA LEU A 223 34.04 30.27 24.07
C LEU A 223 32.58 29.79 23.94
N ARG A 224 32.33 28.49 24.12
CA ARG A 224 30.97 27.93 24.12
C ARG A 224 30.19 28.29 25.38
N ALA A 225 30.84 28.30 26.54
CA ALA A 225 30.22 28.72 27.81
C ALA A 225 29.82 30.22 27.80
N GLY A 226 30.63 31.08 27.18
CA GLY A 226 30.33 32.51 27.04
C GLY A 226 29.27 32.88 25.99
N LYS A 227 28.85 31.94 25.13
CA LYS A 227 27.76 32.15 24.15
C LYS A 227 26.37 31.77 24.68
N ASN A 228 26.31 31.10 25.83
CA ASN A 228 25.06 30.68 26.49
C ASN A 228 24.67 31.59 27.67
N LEU A 229 25.27 32.79 27.75
CA LEU A 229 24.88 33.93 28.60
C LEU A 229 24.46 35.08 27.67
#